data_AF-A0A4Q2RLF9-F1
#
_entry.id   AF-A0A4Q2RLF9-F1
#
_cell.length_a   1.000
_cell.length_b   1.000
_cell.length_c   1.000
_cell.angle_alpha   90.00
_cell.angle_beta   90.00
_cell.angle_gamma   90.00
#
_symmetry.space_group_name_H-M   'P 1'
#
loop_
_entity.id
_entity.type
_entity.pdbx_description
1 polymer ?
#
loop_
_entity_poly.entity_id
_entity_poly.type
_entity_poly.pdbx_seq_one_letter_code
_entity_poly.pdbx_strand_id
1 'polypeptide(L)'
;MRRYRAVWAVSAAVVTLPCVVLDSVTGGWQRLALLVPTMLVFGGVLGFVFADDRPDRWASARRGAGWLGMGTAAADGLVSTLGGAGALASVVLVLTSPVVVGAISSQYSALTERRAAGTPASLSTHELLRRWDRTTGEVLRCTSATRMLALTEERRAVLDELQLRDPVHFEQWWATSVPDRSGR
;
A
#
# COMPACT_ATOMS: atom_id res chain seq x y z
N MET A 1 -3.21 8.78 3.53
CA MET A 1 -4.50 8.79 2.81
C MET A 1 -4.67 9.96 1.83
N ARG A 2 -4.57 11.24 2.23
CA ARG A 2 -4.76 12.39 1.31
C ARG A 2 -3.80 12.42 0.12
N ARG A 3 -2.49 12.22 0.35
CA ARG A 3 -1.47 12.13 -0.72
C ARG A 3 -1.72 10.96 -1.67
N TYR A 4 -2.09 9.80 -1.14
CA TYR A 4 -2.45 8.61 -1.94
C TYR A 4 -3.64 8.88 -2.87
N ARG A 5 -4.70 9.53 -2.36
CA ARG A 5 -5.85 9.91 -3.19
C ARG A 5 -5.49 10.92 -4.28
N ALA A 6 -4.64 11.90 -3.98
CA ALA A 6 -4.20 12.89 -4.96
C ALA A 6 -3.33 12.26 -6.05
N VAL A 7 -2.35 11.43 -5.67
CA VAL A 7 -1.49 10.70 -6.61
C VAL A 7 -2.34 9.79 -7.49
N TRP A 8 -3.30 9.05 -6.92
CA TRP A 8 -4.23 8.23 -7.68
C TRP A 8 -5.09 9.09 -8.61
N ALA A 9 -5.75 10.16 -8.16
CA ALA A 9 -6.55 11.02 -9.06
C ALA A 9 -5.74 11.58 -10.25
N VAL A 10 -4.51 12.03 -10.03
CA VAL A 10 -3.62 12.51 -11.09
C VAL A 10 -3.24 11.37 -12.04
N SER A 11 -2.90 10.20 -11.49
CA SER A 11 -2.59 9.01 -12.27
C SER A 11 -3.78 8.59 -13.14
N ALA A 12 -4.98 8.56 -12.57
CA ALA A 12 -6.22 8.25 -13.27
C ALA A 12 -6.43 9.19 -14.44
N ALA A 13 -6.30 10.50 -14.20
CA ALA A 13 -6.51 11.52 -15.21
C ALA A 13 -5.47 11.45 -16.33
N VAL A 14 -4.19 11.35 -15.98
CA VAL A 14 -3.07 11.23 -16.94
C VAL A 14 -3.20 9.97 -17.80
N VAL A 15 -3.76 8.90 -17.24
CA VAL A 15 -4.01 7.65 -17.95
C VAL A 15 -5.26 7.74 -18.83
N THR A 16 -6.38 8.22 -18.31
CA THR A 16 -7.67 8.19 -19.03
C THR A 16 -7.77 9.22 -20.14
N LEU A 17 -7.23 10.43 -19.96
CA LEU A 17 -7.32 11.51 -20.97
C LEU A 17 -6.71 11.11 -22.33
N PRO A 18 -5.46 10.62 -22.40
CA PRO A 18 -4.87 10.21 -23.68
C PRO A 18 -5.61 9.04 -24.32
N CYS A 19 -6.19 8.15 -23.52
CA CYS A 19 -6.89 6.97 -24.01
C CYS A 19 -8.21 7.33 -24.68
N VAL A 20 -8.97 8.27 -24.10
CA VAL A 20 -10.21 8.79 -24.72
C VAL A 20 -9.89 9.50 -26.05
N VAL A 21 -8.79 10.26 -26.10
CA VAL A 21 -8.35 10.94 -27.32
C VAL A 21 -7.89 9.95 -28.39
N LEU A 22 -7.06 8.96 -28.05
CA LEU A 22 -6.57 7.94 -28.99
C LEU A 22 -7.66 7.02 -29.53
N ASP A 23 -8.67 6.70 -28.71
CA ASP A 23 -9.81 5.86 -29.11
C ASP A 23 -10.65 6.52 -30.21
N SER A 24 -10.80 7.84 -30.14
CA SER A 24 -11.53 8.61 -31.17
C SER A 24 -10.83 8.63 -32.53
N VAL A 25 -9.54 8.29 -32.60
CA VAL A 25 -8.71 8.44 -33.80
C VAL A 25 -8.31 7.09 -34.44
N THR A 26 -8.15 6.01 -33.65
CA THR A 26 -7.38 4.82 -34.11
C THR A 26 -8.17 3.51 -34.26
N GLY A 27 -9.46 3.46 -33.90
CA GLY A 27 -10.27 2.26 -34.13
C GLY A 27 -9.93 1.06 -33.21
N GLY A 28 -9.44 1.32 -32.00
CA GLY A 28 -9.48 0.37 -30.85
C GLY A 28 -8.28 -0.57 -30.68
N TRP A 29 -7.71 -1.14 -31.74
CA TRP A 29 -6.62 -2.14 -31.56
C TRP A 29 -5.25 -1.54 -31.20
N GLN A 30 -4.92 -0.38 -31.77
CA GLN A 30 -3.69 0.35 -31.42
C GLN A 30 -3.74 0.89 -29.99
N ARG A 31 -4.94 1.11 -29.46
CA ARG A 31 -5.17 1.54 -28.08
C ARG A 31 -4.61 0.53 -27.09
N LEU A 32 -4.98 -0.75 -27.21
CA LEU A 32 -4.48 -1.82 -26.32
C LEU A 32 -2.96 -1.96 -26.34
N ALA A 33 -2.35 -1.83 -27.52
CA ALA A 33 -0.90 -1.95 -27.70
C ALA A 33 -0.11 -0.85 -26.98
N LEU A 34 -0.69 0.33 -26.78
CA LEU A 34 -0.08 1.44 -26.03
C LEU A 34 -0.50 1.46 -24.56
N LEU A 35 -1.78 1.22 -24.27
CA LEU A 35 -2.35 1.32 -22.92
C LEU A 35 -1.74 0.30 -21.97
N VAL A 36 -1.63 -0.96 -22.40
CA VAL A 36 -1.17 -2.04 -21.53
C VAL A 36 0.29 -1.83 -21.10
N PRO A 37 1.27 -1.54 -22.00
CA PRO A 37 2.63 -1.23 -21.58
C PRO A 37 2.72 0.00 -20.69
N THR A 38 1.97 1.07 -20.99
CA THR A 38 2.00 2.28 -20.15
C THR A 38 1.48 1.99 -18.74
N MET A 39 0.40 1.21 -18.59
CA MET A 39 -0.11 0.83 -17.27
C MET A 39 0.79 -0.14 -16.53
N LEU A 40 1.48 -1.05 -17.24
CA LEU A 40 2.49 -1.91 -16.65
C LEU A 40 3.64 -1.08 -16.07
N VAL A 41 4.17 -0.12 -16.83
CA VAL A 41 5.25 0.78 -16.37
C VAL A 41 4.76 1.62 -15.20
N PHE A 42 3.59 2.22 -15.32
CA PHE A 42 3.03 3.07 -14.27
C PHE A 42 2.76 2.30 -12.97
N GLY A 43 2.22 1.09 -13.07
CA GLY A 43 2.02 0.21 -11.93
C GLY A 43 3.31 -0.31 -11.31
N GLY A 44 4.34 -0.53 -12.13
CA GLY A 44 5.69 -0.81 -11.67
C GLY A 44 6.27 0.34 -10.85
N VAL A 45 6.19 1.56 -11.37
CA VAL A 45 6.68 2.77 -10.68
C VAL A 45 5.91 3.02 -9.38
N LEU A 46 4.58 2.93 -9.38
CA LEU A 46 3.79 3.04 -8.16
C LEU A 46 4.16 1.96 -7.15
N GLY A 47 4.22 0.69 -7.58
CA GLY A 47 4.56 -0.43 -6.70
C GLY A 47 5.97 -0.34 -6.12
N PHE A 48 6.89 0.31 -6.84
CA PHE A 48 8.25 0.60 -6.40
C PHE A 48 8.29 1.76 -5.40
N VAL A 49 7.70 2.91 -5.74
CA VAL A 49 7.68 4.12 -4.90
C VAL A 49 6.95 3.89 -3.57
N PHE A 50 5.86 3.12 -3.56
CA PHE A 50 5.12 2.82 -2.34
C PHE A 50 5.74 1.69 -1.51
N ALA A 51 6.79 1.03 -2.00
CA ALA A 51 7.51 -0.04 -1.31
C ALA A 51 8.95 0.35 -0.95
N ASP A 52 9.25 1.66 -0.91
CA ASP A 52 10.62 2.20 -0.75
C ASP A 52 11.35 1.60 0.47
N ASP A 53 10.63 1.37 1.57
CA ASP A 53 11.19 0.83 2.82
C ASP A 53 11.17 -0.71 2.91
N ARG A 54 10.70 -1.42 1.89
CA ARG A 54 10.52 -2.88 1.97
C ARG A 54 11.61 -3.66 1.21
N PRO A 55 12.16 -4.74 1.81
CA PRO A 55 13.14 -5.60 1.14
C PRO A 55 12.57 -6.28 -0.11
N ASP A 56 11.24 -6.42 -0.22
CA ASP A 56 10.53 -7.02 -1.36
C ASP A 56 10.06 -6.01 -2.42
N ARG A 57 10.67 -4.82 -2.51
CA ARG A 57 10.30 -3.74 -3.45
C ARG A 57 10.09 -4.19 -4.91
N TRP A 58 10.93 -5.09 -5.42
CA TRP A 58 10.81 -5.63 -6.78
C TRP A 58 9.60 -6.55 -6.95
N ALA A 59 9.26 -7.32 -5.92
CA ALA A 59 8.06 -8.16 -5.93
C ALA A 59 6.78 -7.30 -5.80
N SER A 60 6.85 -6.18 -5.07
CA SER A 60 5.76 -5.19 -5.01
C SER A 60 5.57 -4.48 -6.35
N ALA A 61 6.65 -4.04 -7.00
CA ALA A 61 6.60 -3.43 -8.33
C ALA A 61 6.00 -4.37 -9.39
N ARG A 62 6.43 -5.64 -9.44
CA ARG A 62 5.85 -6.64 -10.36
C ARG A 62 4.36 -6.89 -10.10
N ARG A 63 3.95 -6.99 -8.83
CA ARG A 63 2.54 -7.13 -8.46
C ARG A 63 1.74 -5.88 -8.87
N GLY A 64 2.27 -4.69 -8.61
CA GLY A 64 1.64 -3.42 -9.01
C GLY A 64 1.45 -3.30 -10.52
N ALA A 65 2.50 -3.62 -11.30
CA ALA A 65 2.44 -3.69 -12.75
C ALA A 65 1.38 -4.70 -13.22
N GLY A 66 1.45 -5.94 -12.72
CA GLY A 66 0.52 -7.01 -13.10
C GLY A 66 -0.95 -6.66 -12.83
N TRP A 67 -1.26 -6.12 -11.64
CA TRP A 67 -2.62 -5.71 -11.29
C TRP A 67 -3.14 -4.57 -12.15
N LEU A 68 -2.32 -3.55 -12.43
CA LEU A 68 -2.73 -2.44 -13.29
C LEU A 68 -2.88 -2.88 -14.75
N GLY A 69 -1.97 -3.69 -15.27
CA GLY A 69 -2.10 -4.27 -16.62
C GLY A 69 -3.39 -5.09 -16.76
N MET A 70 -3.69 -5.96 -15.78
CA MET A 70 -4.90 -6.78 -15.77
C MET A 70 -6.18 -5.95 -15.65
N GLY A 71 -6.20 -4.96 -14.75
CA GLY A 71 -7.33 -4.05 -14.60
C GLY A 71 -7.61 -3.25 -15.88
N THR A 72 -6.57 -2.89 -16.60
CA THR A 72 -6.66 -2.19 -17.89
C THR A 72 -7.27 -3.06 -18.98
N ALA A 73 -6.79 -4.31 -19.12
CA ALA A 73 -7.36 -5.26 -20.07
C ALA A 73 -8.82 -5.58 -19.75
N ALA A 74 -9.17 -5.71 -18.46
CA ALA A 74 -10.54 -5.94 -18.03
C ALA A 74 -11.47 -4.75 -18.32
N ALA A 75 -11.01 -3.51 -18.09
CA ALA A 75 -11.75 -2.30 -18.43
C ALA A 75 -12.00 -2.19 -19.95
N ASP A 76 -10.99 -2.51 -20.76
CA ASP A 76 -11.12 -2.53 -22.22
C ASP A 76 -12.10 -3.59 -22.72
N GLY A 77 -12.05 -4.79 -22.14
CA GLY A 77 -13.03 -5.86 -22.37
C GLY A 77 -14.47 -5.45 -22.01
N LEU A 78 -14.64 -4.71 -20.91
CA LEU A 78 -15.93 -4.16 -20.50
C LEU A 78 -16.46 -3.12 -21.50
N VAL A 79 -15.60 -2.23 -21.98
CA VAL A 79 -15.97 -1.21 -22.98
C VAL A 79 -16.33 -1.87 -24.32
N SER A 80 -15.56 -2.85 -24.77
CA SER A 80 -15.83 -3.53 -26.05
C SER A 80 -17.13 -4.36 -26.03
N THR A 81 -17.48 -4.94 -24.88
CA THR A 81 -18.70 -5.76 -24.74
C THR A 81 -19.96 -4.95 -24.48
N LEU A 82 -19.86 -3.86 -23.69
CA LEU A 82 -21.03 -3.08 -23.23
C LEU A 82 -21.08 -1.66 -23.82
N GLY A 83 -20.15 -1.31 -24.71
CA GLY A 83 -20.05 0.02 -25.32
C GLY A 83 -19.95 1.14 -24.28
N GLY A 84 -20.78 2.17 -24.44
CA GLY A 84 -20.82 3.33 -23.54
C GLY A 84 -21.16 2.98 -22.08
N ALA A 85 -21.97 1.94 -21.84
CA ALA A 85 -22.27 1.48 -20.49
C ALA A 85 -21.03 0.86 -19.81
N GLY A 86 -20.18 0.15 -20.58
CA GLY A 86 -18.90 -0.38 -20.11
C GLY A 86 -17.89 0.71 -19.76
N ALA A 87 -17.89 1.82 -20.50
CA ALA A 87 -17.06 2.98 -20.21
C ALA A 87 -17.50 3.66 -18.90
N LEU A 88 -18.80 3.87 -18.71
CA LEU A 88 -19.36 4.39 -17.45
C LEU A 88 -19.03 3.48 -16.26
N ALA A 89 -19.20 2.17 -16.41
CA ALA A 89 -18.87 1.21 -15.36
C ALA A 89 -17.37 1.27 -14.96
N SER A 90 -16.49 1.42 -15.94
CA SER A 90 -15.05 1.54 -15.73
C SER A 90 -14.68 2.84 -14.99
N VAL A 91 -15.29 3.96 -15.34
CA VAL A 91 -15.12 5.24 -14.61
C VAL A 91 -15.59 5.12 -13.16
N VAL A 92 -16.76 4.51 -12.94
CA VAL A 92 -17.29 4.28 -11.59
C VAL A 92 -16.36 3.38 -10.78
N LEU A 93 -15.84 2.29 -11.37
CA LEU A 93 -14.86 1.40 -10.73
C LEU A 93 -13.57 2.14 -10.33
N VAL A 94 -13.04 2.97 -11.23
CA VAL A 94 -11.85 3.79 -10.97
C VAL A 94 -12.09 4.78 -9.83
N LEU A 95 -13.22 5.47 -9.80
CA LEU A 95 -13.54 6.45 -8.77
C LEU A 95 -13.87 5.83 -7.41
N THR A 96 -14.46 4.65 -7.40
CA THR A 96 -14.84 3.92 -6.17
C THR A 96 -13.68 3.10 -5.58
N SER A 97 -12.71 2.69 -6.41
CA SER A 97 -11.51 1.94 -6.03
C SER A 97 -10.80 2.49 -4.76
N PRO A 98 -10.47 3.79 -4.62
CA PRO A 98 -9.81 4.30 -3.43
C PRO A 98 -10.60 4.09 -2.14
N VAL A 99 -11.94 4.13 -2.22
CA VAL A 99 -12.83 3.93 -1.07
C VAL A 99 -12.87 2.46 -0.71
N VAL A 100 -13.04 1.58 -1.71
CA VAL A 100 -13.08 0.13 -1.54
C VAL A 100 -11.74 -0.40 -1.01
N VAL A 101 -10.62 0.02 -1.60
CA VAL A 101 -9.26 -0.33 -1.14
C VAL A 101 -9.01 0.20 0.27
N GLY A 102 -9.49 1.41 0.59
CA GLY A 102 -9.43 1.96 1.95
C GLY A 102 -10.22 1.12 2.96
N ALA A 103 -11.43 0.70 2.60
CA ALA A 103 -12.27 -0.14 3.43
C ALA A 103 -11.66 -1.54 3.62
N ILE A 104 -11.26 -2.21 2.53
CA ILE A 104 -10.64 -3.53 2.58
C ILE A 104 -9.32 -3.49 3.36
N SER A 105 -8.47 -2.50 3.14
CA SER A 105 -7.22 -2.38 3.90
C SER A 105 -7.49 -2.16 5.39
N SER A 106 -8.49 -1.36 5.76
CA SER A 106 -8.86 -1.18 7.18
C SER A 106 -9.38 -2.47 7.81
N GLN A 107 -10.20 -3.25 7.08
CA GLN A 107 -10.71 -4.54 7.54
C GLN A 107 -9.60 -5.57 7.63
N TYR A 108 -8.69 -5.60 6.65
CA TYR A 108 -7.55 -6.51 6.65
C TYR A 108 -6.59 -6.17 7.79
N SER A 109 -6.32 -4.89 8.04
CA SER A 109 -5.55 -4.44 9.21
C SER A 109 -6.23 -4.85 10.52
N ALA A 110 -7.54 -4.67 10.66
CA ALA A 110 -8.28 -5.09 11.85
C ALA A 110 -8.30 -6.63 12.04
N LEU A 111 -8.39 -7.40 10.95
CA LEU A 111 -8.31 -8.87 10.98
C LEU A 111 -6.90 -9.35 11.31
N THR A 112 -5.88 -8.68 10.77
CA THR A 112 -4.48 -8.99 11.05
C THR A 112 -4.13 -8.59 12.48
N GLU A 113 -4.70 -7.50 13.01
CA GLU A 113 -4.63 -7.10 14.42
C GLU A 113 -5.21 -8.17 15.35
N ARG A 114 -6.37 -8.73 15.00
CA ARG A 114 -6.97 -9.85 15.76
C ARG A 114 -6.12 -11.11 15.73
N ARG A 115 -5.44 -11.39 14.61
CA ARG A 115 -4.51 -12.54 14.51
C ARG A 115 -3.17 -12.28 15.19
N ALA A 116 -2.69 -11.04 15.19
CA ALA A 116 -1.49 -10.59 15.89
C ALA A 116 -1.73 -10.34 17.39
N ALA A 117 -2.94 -10.60 17.90
CA ALA A 117 -3.27 -10.60 19.33
C ALA A 117 -2.62 -11.77 20.09
N GLY A 118 -1.68 -12.49 19.48
CA GLY A 118 -0.77 -13.39 20.19
C GLY A 118 0.20 -12.62 21.10
N THR A 119 0.68 -13.30 22.13
CA THR A 119 1.76 -12.80 22.97
C THR A 119 3.00 -12.51 22.11
N PRO A 120 3.83 -11.49 22.42
CA PRO A 120 5.04 -11.20 21.66
C PRO A 120 5.94 -12.43 21.44
N ALA A 121 6.01 -13.31 22.44
CA ALA A 121 6.71 -14.59 22.39
C ALA A 121 6.27 -15.53 21.25
N SER A 122 5.02 -15.43 20.80
CA SER A 122 4.49 -16.29 19.72
C SER A 122 4.73 -15.73 18.31
N LEU A 123 5.12 -14.46 18.19
CA LEU A 123 5.31 -13.80 16.90
C LEU A 123 6.69 -14.11 16.32
N SER A 124 6.84 -14.11 15.01
CA SER A 124 8.15 -14.15 14.35
C SER A 124 8.90 -12.80 14.51
N THR A 125 10.23 -12.80 14.36
CA THR A 125 11.04 -11.57 14.44
C THR A 125 10.57 -10.50 13.44
N HIS A 126 10.18 -10.91 12.22
CA HIS A 126 9.64 -10.00 11.22
C HIS A 126 8.30 -9.37 11.66
N GLU A 127 7.43 -10.15 12.31
CA GLU A 127 6.16 -9.65 12.84
C GLU A 127 6.36 -8.71 14.02
N LEU A 128 7.35 -8.98 14.88
CA LEU A 128 7.74 -8.09 15.99
C LEU A 128 8.22 -6.72 15.47
N LEU A 129 9.11 -6.70 14.47
CA LEU A 129 9.58 -5.46 13.84
C LEU A 129 8.42 -4.69 13.17
N ARG A 130 7.55 -5.38 12.44
CA ARG A 130 6.36 -4.75 11.84
C ARG A 130 5.41 -4.18 12.91
N ARG A 131 5.26 -4.88 14.04
CA ARG A 131 4.43 -4.42 15.17
C ARG A 131 5.04 -3.20 15.86
N TRP A 132 6.37 -3.14 15.97
CA TRP A 132 7.09 -1.96 16.45
C TRP A 132 6.85 -0.72 15.57
N ASP A 133 6.98 -0.84 14.24
CA ASP A 133 6.75 0.28 13.33
C ASP A 133 5.32 0.80 13.40
N ARG A 134 4.35 -0.13 13.46
CA ARG A 134 2.93 0.24 13.57
C ARG A 134 2.64 0.98 14.87
N THR A 135 3.06 0.42 16.00
CA THR A 135 2.84 1.03 17.32
C THR A 135 3.57 2.36 17.45
N THR A 136 4.72 2.54 16.78
CA THR A 136 5.40 3.84 16.67
C THR A 136 4.56 4.89 15.98
N GLY A 137 3.99 4.56 14.81
CA GLY A 137 3.07 5.45 14.10
C GLY A 137 1.80 5.76 14.90
N GLU A 138 1.29 4.78 15.66
CA GLU A 138 0.11 4.97 16.50
C GLU A 138 0.38 5.88 17.71
N VAL A 139 1.51 5.71 18.41
CA VAL A 139 1.89 6.57 19.54
C VAL A 139 1.99 8.03 19.11
N LEU A 140 2.60 8.30 17.94
CA LEU A 140 2.72 9.66 17.41
C LEU A 140 1.37 10.32 17.07
N ARG A 141 0.33 9.52 16.82
CA ARG A 141 -1.02 10.00 16.47
C ARG A 141 -2.00 9.89 17.64
N CYS A 142 -1.59 9.29 18.74
CA CYS A 142 -2.45 9.01 19.87
C CYS A 142 -2.63 10.29 20.71
N THR A 143 -3.88 10.69 20.92
CA THR A 143 -4.24 11.83 21.78
C THR A 143 -4.72 11.41 23.17
N SER A 144 -5.04 10.12 23.34
CA SER A 144 -5.54 9.58 24.61
C SER A 144 -4.41 9.04 25.48
N ALA A 145 -4.31 9.52 26.72
CA ALA A 145 -3.31 9.08 27.67
C ALA A 145 -3.41 7.58 27.98
N THR A 146 -4.62 7.03 28.11
CA THR A 146 -4.83 5.61 28.40
C THR A 146 -4.40 4.73 27.24
N ARG A 147 -4.71 5.13 26.01
CA ARG A 147 -4.25 4.42 24.80
C ARG A 147 -2.74 4.57 24.62
N MET A 148 -2.17 5.72 24.96
CA MET A 148 -0.72 5.94 24.90
C MET A 148 0.02 5.03 25.89
N LEU A 149 -0.49 4.86 27.11
CA LEU A 149 0.07 3.91 28.09
C LEU A 149 0.02 2.47 27.57
N ALA A 150 -1.13 2.01 27.09
CA ALA A 150 -1.27 0.66 26.54
C ALA A 150 -0.31 0.40 25.36
N LEU A 151 -0.16 1.38 24.44
CA LEU A 151 0.80 1.28 23.34
C LEU A 151 2.25 1.26 23.82
N THR A 152 2.55 1.96 24.92
CA THR A 152 3.91 1.99 25.49
C THR A 152 4.26 0.66 26.16
N GLU A 153 3.32 0.06 26.88
CA GLU A 153 3.45 -1.29 27.47
C GLU A 153 3.63 -2.35 26.39
N GLU A 154 2.82 -2.30 25.32
CA GLU A 154 2.95 -3.19 24.17
C GLU A 154 4.32 -3.06 23.51
N ARG A 155 4.81 -1.84 23.33
CA ARG A 155 6.13 -1.58 22.77
C ARG A 155 7.26 -2.12 23.64
N ARG A 156 7.15 -1.98 24.96
CA ARG A 156 8.11 -2.55 25.91
C ARG A 156 8.17 -4.07 25.74
N ALA A 157 7.02 -4.74 25.71
CA ALA A 157 6.97 -6.19 25.56
C ALA A 157 7.55 -6.68 24.22
N VAL A 158 7.37 -5.90 23.14
CA VAL A 158 7.98 -6.19 21.83
C VAL A 158 9.50 -6.02 21.87
N LEU A 159 10.02 -5.00 22.56
CA LEU A 159 11.46 -4.79 22.70
C LEU A 159 12.13 -5.86 23.54
N ASP A 160 11.52 -6.21 24.68
CA ASP A 160 12.03 -7.25 25.57
C ASP A 160 12.16 -8.58 24.80
N GLU A 161 11.18 -8.91 23.97
CA GLU A 161 11.20 -10.12 23.13
C GLU A 161 12.26 -10.03 22.01
N LEU A 162 12.41 -8.88 21.35
CA LEU A 162 13.45 -8.69 20.32
C LEU A 162 14.86 -8.82 20.92
N GLN A 163 15.09 -8.22 22.09
CA GLN A 163 16.37 -8.30 22.80
C GLN A 163 16.67 -9.73 23.26
N LEU A 164 15.65 -10.47 23.73
CA LEU A 164 15.81 -11.85 24.17
C LEU A 164 16.19 -12.79 23.02
N ARG A 165 15.70 -12.54 21.81
CA ARG A 165 15.97 -13.40 20.64
C ARG A 165 17.30 -13.13 19.96
N ASP A 166 17.69 -11.87 19.85
CA ASP A 166 18.90 -11.46 19.15
C ASP A 166 19.57 -10.26 19.83
N PRO A 167 20.23 -10.49 20.98
CA PRO A 167 20.84 -9.40 21.75
C PRO A 167 21.94 -8.69 20.97
N VAL A 168 22.62 -9.38 20.06
CA VAL A 168 23.76 -8.85 19.29
C VAL A 168 23.29 -7.86 18.24
N HIS A 169 22.27 -8.20 17.44
CA HIS A 169 21.75 -7.29 16.41
C HIS A 169 20.76 -6.27 16.97
N PHE A 170 20.22 -6.50 18.18
CA PHE A 170 19.31 -5.56 18.83
C PHE A 170 19.94 -4.19 19.05
N GLU A 171 21.18 -4.11 19.53
CA GLU A 171 21.84 -2.81 19.76
C GLU A 171 22.03 -2.00 18.47
N GLN A 172 22.43 -2.68 17.39
CA GLN A 172 22.59 -2.05 16.07
C GLN A 172 21.25 -1.55 15.50
N TRP A 173 20.21 -2.37 15.63
CA TRP A 173 18.86 -1.99 15.23
C TRP A 173 18.30 -0.85 16.09
N TRP A 174 18.53 -0.86 17.40
CA TRP A 174 18.09 0.17 18.32
C TRP A 174 18.71 1.53 18.00
N ALA A 175 20.02 1.56 17.75
CA ALA A 175 20.76 2.78 17.39
C ALA A 175 20.26 3.42 16.08
N THR A 176 19.76 2.62 15.14
CA THR A 176 19.24 3.11 13.86
C THR A 176 17.76 3.45 13.89
N SER A 177 16.98 2.79 14.76
CA SER A 177 15.51 2.88 14.78
C SER A 177 14.97 3.87 15.81
N VAL A 178 15.76 4.23 16.81
CA VAL A 178 15.40 5.23 17.82
C VAL A 178 16.15 6.52 17.53
N PRO A 179 15.48 7.57 17.02
CA PRO A 179 16.15 8.83 16.75
C PRO A 179 16.70 9.39 18.06
N ASP A 180 18.01 9.63 18.06
CA ASP A 180 18.74 10.10 19.22
C ASP A 180 18.14 11.42 19.72
N ARG A 181 17.67 11.42 20.97
CA ARG A 181 17.14 12.62 21.65
C ARG A 181 18.25 13.42 22.33
N SER A 182 19.51 12.99 22.21
CA SER A 182 20.66 13.65 22.85
C SER A 182 21.02 15.03 22.27
N GLY A 183 20.33 15.49 21.22
CA GLY A 183 20.53 16.82 20.61
C GLY A 183 19.55 17.91 21.04
N ARG A 184 19.16 18.00 22.32
CA ARG A 184 18.46 19.15 22.89
C ARG A 184 19.03 19.58 24.23
#